data_AF-A0A0E0BKV6-F1
#
_entry.id   AF-A0A0E0BKV6-F1
#
_cell.length_a   1.000
_cell.length_b   1.000
_cell.length_c   1.000
_cell.angle_alpha   90.00
_cell.angle_beta   90.00
_cell.angle_gamma   90.00
#
_symmetry.space_group_name_H-M   'P 1'
#
loop_
_entity.id
_entity.type
_entity.pdbx_description
1 polymer ?
#
loop_
_entity_poly.entity_id
_entity_poly.type
_entity_poly.pdbx_seq_one_letter_code
_entity_poly.pdbx_strand_id
1 'polypeptide(L)'
;MASQIIETYRAGAEIINGDAAGKKRSIEMLQELGLPKGLFPLDDIEEFGYNRANCFMWILHSKKKEHTFKKIKQTVSYATEVTAFVEKGKLKKIAGVKTKELMLWLSVVEVYVDESSPGKITFKTGTGLSDSFDALAFDVVEKNQQQNISIMKRKRAPSLVYMNAMASQIIETNRVGAEVINGDAASKKKSIELLQELNLPKGLFPLDDIEEFGYNRANGFMWILHRKKKEHTFKKIKQTVSYATEVTAFVEKGKLKKITGVKTKELMLWLSVVEVYVEESSAGKITFKTGTGLSDSFDASAFELDM
;
A
#
# COMPACT_ATOMS: atom_id res chain seq x y z
N MET A 1 -11.44 -33.35 11.85
CA MET A 1 -12.60 -32.57 11.38
C MET A 1 -12.25 -31.60 10.26
N ALA A 2 -11.22 -30.74 10.38
CA ALA A 2 -10.86 -29.79 9.30
C ALA A 2 -10.42 -30.46 7.97
N SER A 3 -9.66 -31.59 8.01
CA SER A 3 -9.21 -32.25 6.77
C SER A 3 -10.34 -32.94 6.00
N GLN A 4 -11.33 -33.54 6.68
CA GLN A 4 -12.50 -34.14 6.03
C GLN A 4 -13.33 -33.10 5.26
N ILE A 5 -13.43 -31.88 5.78
CA ILE A 5 -14.13 -30.79 5.09
C ILE A 5 -13.35 -30.34 3.84
N ILE A 6 -12.03 -30.26 3.89
CA ILE A 6 -11.21 -29.90 2.72
C ILE A 6 -11.37 -30.93 1.59
N GLU A 7 -11.39 -32.22 1.92
CA GLU A 7 -11.60 -33.28 0.93
C GLU A 7 -12.95 -33.15 0.20
N THR A 8 -14.01 -32.69 0.87
CA THR A 8 -15.29 -32.44 0.19
C THR A 8 -15.20 -31.34 -0.87
N TYR A 9 -14.35 -30.32 -0.67
CA TYR A 9 -14.13 -29.28 -1.67
C TYR A 9 -13.24 -29.74 -2.82
N ARG A 10 -12.40 -30.76 -2.62
CA ARG A 10 -11.56 -31.35 -3.68
C ARG A 10 -12.31 -32.33 -4.57
N ALA A 11 -13.43 -32.89 -4.09
CA ALA A 11 -14.22 -33.87 -4.83
C ALA A 11 -14.68 -33.34 -6.21
N GLY A 12 -14.25 -33.99 -7.29
CA GLY A 12 -14.57 -33.59 -8.66
C GLY A 12 -13.70 -32.46 -9.23
N ALA A 13 -12.58 -32.12 -8.57
CA ALA A 13 -11.62 -31.16 -9.08
C ALA A 13 -10.88 -31.65 -10.32
N GLU A 14 -10.47 -30.70 -11.16
CA GLU A 14 -9.40 -30.92 -12.14
C GLU A 14 -8.06 -30.96 -11.39
N ILE A 15 -7.33 -32.07 -11.50
CA ILE A 15 -6.02 -32.26 -10.86
C ILE A 15 -4.95 -32.42 -11.94
N ILE A 16 -3.90 -31.62 -11.84
CA ILE A 16 -2.77 -31.61 -12.77
C ILE A 16 -1.48 -31.80 -11.98
N ASN A 17 -0.74 -32.83 -12.36
CA ASN A 17 0.52 -33.18 -11.73
C ASN A 17 1.72 -32.68 -12.53
N GLY A 18 2.78 -32.31 -11.82
CA GLY A 18 4.07 -31.93 -12.38
C GLY A 18 4.21 -30.44 -12.69
N ASP A 19 5.45 -29.96 -12.54
CA ASP A 19 5.77 -28.54 -12.46
C ASP A 19 5.32 -27.74 -13.69
N ALA A 20 5.73 -28.16 -14.89
CA ALA A 20 5.41 -27.45 -16.13
C ALA A 20 3.89 -27.39 -16.40
N ALA A 21 3.17 -28.49 -16.17
CA ALA A 21 1.73 -28.56 -16.42
C ALA A 21 0.94 -27.77 -15.36
N GLY A 22 1.30 -27.94 -14.07
CA GLY A 22 0.70 -27.21 -12.96
C GLY A 22 0.92 -25.70 -13.07
N LYS A 23 2.13 -25.27 -13.45
CA LYS A 23 2.46 -23.86 -13.74
C LYS A 23 1.59 -23.29 -14.85
N LYS A 24 1.49 -24.00 -15.97
CA LYS A 24 0.67 -23.57 -17.11
C LYS A 24 -0.79 -23.38 -16.69
N ARG A 25 -1.37 -24.37 -16.00
CA ARG A 25 -2.77 -24.28 -15.58
C ARG A 25 -3.02 -23.21 -14.53
N SER A 26 -2.10 -23.02 -13.60
CA SER A 26 -2.18 -21.94 -12.61
C SER A 26 -2.26 -20.57 -13.29
N ILE A 27 -1.47 -20.34 -14.34
CA ILE A 27 -1.50 -19.10 -15.14
C ILE A 27 -2.85 -18.93 -15.84
N GLU A 28 -3.35 -19.99 -16.48
CA GLU A 28 -4.65 -19.97 -17.16
C GLU A 28 -5.78 -19.67 -16.18
N MET A 29 -5.82 -20.32 -15.01
CA MET A 29 -6.80 -20.05 -13.96
C MET A 29 -6.73 -18.60 -13.48
N LEU A 30 -5.53 -18.08 -13.18
CA LEU A 30 -5.37 -16.68 -12.77
C LEU A 30 -5.88 -15.72 -13.86
N GLN A 31 -5.58 -16.00 -15.13
CA GLN A 31 -6.08 -15.22 -16.25
C GLN A 31 -7.61 -15.30 -16.39
N GLU A 32 -8.21 -16.49 -16.27
CA GLU A 32 -9.67 -16.69 -16.28
C GLU A 32 -10.36 -15.87 -15.16
N LEU A 33 -9.70 -15.79 -14.00
CA LEU A 33 -10.18 -15.02 -12.85
C LEU A 33 -9.88 -13.52 -12.99
N GLY A 34 -9.07 -13.06 -13.94
CA GLY A 34 -8.65 -11.66 -14.03
C GLY A 34 -7.65 -11.24 -12.94
N LEU A 35 -6.87 -12.19 -12.44
CA LEU A 35 -5.77 -11.98 -11.49
C LEU A 35 -4.42 -11.96 -12.23
N PRO A 36 -3.38 -11.29 -11.68
CA PRO A 36 -2.05 -11.26 -12.28
C PRO A 36 -1.44 -12.66 -12.41
N LYS A 37 -0.82 -12.95 -13.55
CA LYS A 37 -0.38 -14.32 -13.89
C LYS A 37 0.76 -14.86 -13.02
N GLY A 38 1.56 -13.99 -12.41
CA GLY A 38 2.68 -14.34 -11.55
C GLY A 38 2.40 -14.09 -10.08
N LEU A 39 1.13 -14.11 -9.67
CA LEU A 39 0.71 -13.94 -8.27
C LEU A 39 1.26 -15.04 -7.35
N PHE A 40 1.48 -16.24 -7.89
CA PHE A 40 2.12 -17.35 -7.20
C PHE A 40 3.55 -17.59 -7.70
N PRO A 41 4.45 -18.12 -6.87
CA PRO A 41 5.75 -18.61 -7.32
C PRO A 41 5.57 -19.96 -8.00
N LEU A 42 5.43 -19.95 -9.32
CA LEU A 42 5.07 -21.11 -10.14
C LEU A 42 6.25 -22.01 -10.51
N ASP A 43 7.06 -22.39 -9.53
CA ASP A 43 8.17 -23.33 -9.69
C ASP A 43 8.04 -24.43 -8.63
N ASP A 44 8.63 -25.60 -8.86
CA ASP A 44 8.56 -26.76 -7.97
C ASP A 44 7.12 -27.21 -7.63
N ILE A 45 6.16 -27.06 -8.55
CA ILE A 45 4.78 -27.52 -8.37
C ILE A 45 4.72 -29.04 -8.56
N GLU A 46 4.21 -29.75 -7.56
CA GLU A 46 3.93 -31.19 -7.63
C GLU A 46 2.51 -31.44 -8.12
N GLU A 47 1.56 -30.67 -7.61
CA GLU A 47 0.14 -30.81 -7.92
C GLU A 47 -0.53 -29.43 -7.96
N PHE A 48 -1.37 -29.21 -8.97
CA PHE A 48 -2.34 -28.13 -9.01
C PHE A 48 -3.73 -28.74 -9.05
N GLY A 49 -4.61 -28.30 -8.17
CA GLY A 49 -6.00 -28.71 -8.18
C GLY A 49 -6.95 -27.52 -8.23
N TYR A 50 -7.99 -27.64 -9.04
CA TYR A 50 -9.05 -26.65 -9.08
C TYR A 50 -10.43 -27.28 -9.25
N ASN A 51 -11.27 -27.11 -8.23
CA ASN A 51 -12.67 -27.45 -8.27
C ASN A 51 -13.50 -26.22 -8.65
N ARG A 52 -14.01 -26.20 -9.88
CA ARG A 52 -14.88 -25.11 -10.37
C ARG A 52 -16.22 -25.06 -9.64
N ALA A 53 -16.82 -26.21 -9.30
CA ALA A 53 -18.12 -26.27 -8.63
C ALA A 53 -18.07 -25.72 -7.19
N ASN A 54 -17.00 -26.06 -6.46
CA ASN A 54 -16.78 -25.57 -5.10
C ASN A 54 -15.97 -24.27 -5.04
N CYS A 55 -15.53 -23.76 -6.20
CA CYS A 55 -14.67 -22.58 -6.30
C CYS A 55 -13.43 -22.69 -5.38
N PHE A 56 -12.80 -23.86 -5.32
CA PHE A 56 -11.71 -24.17 -4.40
C PHE A 56 -10.47 -24.62 -5.17
N MET A 57 -9.32 -24.03 -4.87
CA MET A 57 -8.04 -24.37 -5.50
C MET A 57 -6.99 -24.76 -4.46
N TRP A 58 -6.02 -25.57 -4.90
CA TRP A 58 -4.79 -25.79 -4.17
C TRP A 58 -3.58 -25.92 -5.09
N ILE A 59 -2.42 -25.52 -4.58
CA ILE A 59 -1.11 -25.73 -5.19
C ILE A 59 -0.25 -26.45 -4.15
N LEU A 60 0.25 -27.62 -4.53
CA LEU A 60 1.23 -28.38 -3.76
C LEU A 60 2.61 -28.14 -4.35
N HIS A 61 3.53 -27.66 -3.53
CA HIS A 61 4.94 -27.52 -3.81
C HIS A 61 5.72 -28.65 -3.13
N SER A 62 6.87 -29.03 -3.69
CA SER A 62 7.76 -30.02 -3.06
C SER A 62 8.30 -29.59 -1.70
N LYS A 63 8.38 -28.29 -1.44
CA LYS A 63 8.87 -27.71 -0.19
C LYS A 63 8.32 -26.31 0.05
N LYS A 64 8.28 -25.92 1.32
CA LYS A 64 8.09 -24.52 1.74
C LYS A 64 9.18 -23.66 1.10
N LYS A 65 8.81 -22.48 0.61
CA LYS A 65 9.75 -21.53 0.01
C LYS A 65 9.38 -20.09 0.29
N GLU A 66 10.37 -19.21 0.20
CA GLU A 66 10.18 -17.78 0.23
C GLU A 66 10.43 -17.20 -1.16
N HIS A 67 9.61 -16.24 -1.56
CA HIS A 67 9.74 -15.52 -2.81
C HIS A 67 9.74 -14.01 -2.53
N THR A 68 10.66 -13.30 -3.16
CA THR A 68 10.71 -11.83 -3.09
C THR A 68 10.23 -11.23 -4.40
N PHE A 69 9.08 -10.56 -4.34
CA PHE A 69 8.56 -9.75 -5.44
C PHE A 69 9.41 -8.49 -5.60
N LYS A 70 10.43 -8.55 -6.45
CA LYS A 70 11.46 -7.49 -6.58
C LYS A 70 10.88 -6.09 -6.86
N LYS A 71 9.80 -6.01 -7.64
CA LYS A 71 9.16 -4.74 -8.01
C LYS A 71 8.56 -4.01 -6.79
N ILE A 72 8.03 -4.74 -5.82
CA ILE A 72 7.44 -4.19 -4.59
C ILE A 72 8.33 -4.39 -3.35
N LYS A 73 9.49 -5.07 -3.52
CA LYS A 73 10.45 -5.40 -2.45
C LYS A 73 9.81 -6.18 -1.29
N GLN A 74 8.77 -6.95 -1.57
CA GLN A 74 8.03 -7.72 -0.57
C GLN A 74 8.45 -9.18 -0.59
N THR A 75 8.75 -9.75 0.58
CA THR A 75 9.05 -11.17 0.73
C THR A 75 7.83 -11.90 1.28
N VAL A 76 7.46 -12.98 0.58
CA VAL A 76 6.29 -13.81 0.89
C VAL A 76 6.76 -15.24 1.04
N SER A 77 6.25 -15.92 2.06
CA SER A 77 6.50 -17.31 2.39
C SER A 77 5.29 -18.13 1.98
N TYR A 78 5.55 -19.23 1.28
CA TYR A 78 4.57 -20.18 0.80
C TYR A 78 4.85 -21.52 1.46
N ALA A 79 3.84 -22.07 2.14
CA ALA A 79 3.87 -23.42 2.67
C ALA A 79 3.93 -24.45 1.53
N THR A 80 4.20 -25.70 1.89
CA THR A 80 4.15 -26.84 0.97
C THR A 80 2.80 -26.91 0.26
N GLU A 81 1.70 -26.61 0.96
CA GLU A 81 0.37 -26.52 0.37
C GLU A 81 -0.20 -25.11 0.53
N VAL A 82 -0.68 -24.55 -0.58
CA VAL A 82 -1.41 -23.27 -0.62
C VAL A 82 -2.82 -23.55 -1.08
N THR A 83 -3.82 -23.09 -0.34
CA THR A 83 -5.24 -23.26 -0.70
C THR A 83 -5.98 -21.93 -0.68
N ALA A 84 -7.03 -21.82 -1.49
CA ALA A 84 -7.89 -20.64 -1.53
C ALA A 84 -9.27 -20.96 -2.12
N PHE A 85 -10.27 -20.17 -1.73
CA PHE A 85 -11.51 -20.05 -2.48
C PHE A 85 -11.36 -18.96 -3.54
N VAL A 86 -11.83 -19.23 -4.74
CA VAL A 86 -11.66 -18.34 -5.90
C VAL A 86 -12.99 -17.70 -6.30
N GLU A 87 -12.93 -16.42 -6.63
CA GLU A 87 -14.01 -15.66 -7.24
C GLU A 87 -13.40 -14.83 -8.36
N LYS A 88 -14.22 -14.28 -9.25
CA LYS A 88 -13.72 -13.37 -10.29
C LYS A 88 -12.99 -12.20 -9.64
N GLY A 89 -11.73 -12.01 -10.00
CA GLY A 89 -10.83 -10.97 -9.51
C GLY A 89 -10.35 -11.18 -8.08
N LYS A 90 -10.58 -12.35 -7.46
CA LYS A 90 -10.48 -12.47 -6.00
C LYS A 90 -10.14 -13.88 -5.50
N LEU A 91 -9.33 -13.93 -4.45
CA LEU A 91 -8.98 -15.12 -3.66
C LEU A 91 -9.33 -14.86 -2.20
N LYS A 92 -10.01 -15.80 -1.54
CA LYS A 92 -10.46 -15.70 -0.14
C LYS A 92 -10.06 -16.93 0.67
N LYS A 93 -10.02 -16.75 1.99
CA LYS A 93 -9.66 -17.78 2.99
C LYS A 93 -8.36 -18.49 2.59
N ILE A 94 -7.39 -17.69 2.14
CA ILE A 94 -6.10 -18.20 1.69
C ILE A 94 -5.39 -18.83 2.89
N ALA A 95 -4.88 -20.05 2.70
CA ALA A 95 -4.02 -20.73 3.64
C ALA A 95 -2.67 -21.03 3.01
N GLY A 96 -1.63 -21.09 3.84
CA GLY A 96 -0.26 -21.40 3.39
C GLY A 96 0.54 -20.20 2.86
N VAL A 97 -0.05 -19.01 2.76
CA VAL A 97 0.66 -17.79 2.31
C VAL A 97 0.88 -16.83 3.49
N LYS A 98 2.12 -16.40 3.70
CA LYS A 98 2.48 -15.40 4.70
C LYS A 98 3.32 -14.29 4.10
N THR A 99 3.04 -13.04 4.46
CA THR A 99 3.83 -11.87 4.07
C THR A 99 4.71 -11.43 5.23
N LYS A 100 5.92 -10.93 4.95
CA LYS A 100 6.82 -10.39 5.98
C LYS A 100 6.56 -8.90 6.17
N GLU A 101 5.86 -8.55 7.24
CA GLU A 101 5.55 -7.17 7.60
C GLU A 101 6.05 -6.89 9.02
N LEU A 102 6.76 -5.77 9.18
CA LEU A 102 7.30 -5.34 10.47
C LEU A 102 8.10 -6.43 11.22
N MET A 103 8.90 -7.20 10.47
CA MET A 103 9.67 -8.37 10.95
C MET A 103 8.82 -9.57 11.41
N LEU A 104 7.49 -9.52 11.28
CA LEU A 104 6.56 -10.61 11.58
C LEU A 104 6.06 -11.28 10.29
N TRP A 105 5.74 -12.56 10.39
CA TRP A 105 5.08 -13.30 9.32
C TRP A 105 3.58 -13.28 9.53
N LEU A 106 2.87 -12.48 8.75
CA LEU A 106 1.42 -12.36 8.82
C LEU A 106 0.76 -13.23 7.74
N SER A 107 -0.30 -13.95 8.11
CA SER A 107 -1.05 -14.77 7.16
C SER A 107 -1.85 -13.87 6.22
N VAL A 108 -1.62 -14.05 4.91
CA VAL A 108 -2.46 -13.43 3.87
C VAL A 108 -3.71 -14.28 3.76
N VAL A 109 -4.88 -13.66 3.92
CA VAL A 109 -6.18 -14.36 3.96
C VAL A 109 -7.07 -14.01 2.77
N GLU A 110 -6.83 -12.88 2.13
CA GLU A 110 -7.63 -12.40 0.99
C GLU A 110 -6.74 -11.61 0.02
N VAL A 111 -6.97 -11.79 -1.28
CA VAL A 111 -6.33 -11.04 -2.36
C VAL A 111 -7.40 -10.67 -3.37
N TYR A 112 -7.46 -9.43 -3.84
CA TYR A 112 -8.46 -9.03 -4.82
C TYR A 112 -8.01 -7.86 -5.69
N VAL A 113 -8.57 -7.76 -6.90
CA VAL A 113 -8.49 -6.58 -7.75
C VAL A 113 -9.60 -5.62 -7.33
N ASP A 114 -9.23 -4.39 -6.99
CA ASP A 114 -10.20 -3.39 -6.52
C ASP A 114 -10.92 -2.77 -7.72
N GLU A 115 -12.25 -2.93 -7.79
CA GLU A 115 -13.09 -2.35 -8.84
C GLU A 115 -13.05 -0.81 -8.84
N SER A 116 -12.81 -0.20 -7.68
CA SER A 116 -12.68 1.26 -7.53
C SER A 116 -11.32 1.80 -7.98
N SER A 117 -10.33 0.92 -8.16
CA SER A 117 -8.97 1.27 -8.59
C SER A 117 -8.46 0.27 -9.64
N PRO A 118 -8.95 0.36 -10.88
CA PRO A 118 -8.55 -0.55 -11.96
C PRO A 118 -7.02 -0.61 -12.11
N GLY A 119 -6.49 -1.83 -12.21
CA GLY A 119 -5.04 -2.06 -12.33
C GLY A 119 -4.30 -2.17 -10.99
N LYS A 120 -4.99 -2.13 -9.85
CA LYS A 120 -4.41 -2.47 -8.55
C LYS A 120 -4.88 -3.82 -8.05
N ILE A 121 -4.01 -4.45 -7.28
CA ILE A 121 -4.28 -5.68 -6.53
C ILE A 121 -4.01 -5.42 -5.05
N THR A 122 -4.96 -5.80 -4.20
CA THR A 122 -4.93 -5.61 -2.75
C THR A 122 -4.76 -6.95 -2.05
N PHE A 123 -3.86 -7.00 -1.07
CA PHE A 123 -3.59 -8.14 -0.20
C PHE A 123 -4.05 -7.78 1.20
N LYS A 124 -4.79 -8.68 1.85
CA LYS A 124 -5.28 -8.51 3.22
C LYS A 124 -4.76 -9.61 4.13
N THR A 125 -4.37 -9.23 5.34
CA THR A 125 -3.90 -10.16 6.36
C THR A 125 -5.00 -10.50 7.36
N GLY A 126 -4.83 -11.61 8.09
CA GLY A 126 -5.76 -12.03 9.13
C GLY A 126 -5.89 -11.05 10.31
N THR A 127 -4.99 -10.07 10.42
CA THR A 127 -5.05 -9.00 11.43
C THR A 127 -5.77 -7.75 10.93
N GLY A 128 -6.30 -7.76 9.70
CA GLY A 128 -7.01 -6.63 9.10
C GLY A 128 -6.12 -5.62 8.37
N LEU A 129 -4.80 -5.86 8.26
CA LEU A 129 -3.93 -5.01 7.46
C LEU A 129 -4.16 -5.24 5.97
N SER A 130 -3.92 -4.20 5.18
CA SER A 130 -4.08 -4.28 3.74
C SER A 130 -3.08 -3.42 2.99
N ASP A 131 -2.42 -4.03 2.00
CA ASP A 131 -1.53 -3.35 1.08
C ASP A 131 -2.05 -3.48 -0.35
N SER A 132 -1.91 -2.41 -1.14
CA SER A 132 -2.32 -2.38 -2.54
C SER A 132 -1.16 -2.01 -3.45
N PHE A 133 -1.00 -2.77 -4.51
CA PHE A 133 0.11 -2.66 -5.46
C PHE A 133 -0.41 -2.61 -6.89
N ASP A 134 0.43 -2.14 -7.81
CA ASP A 134 0.16 -2.25 -9.24
C ASP A 134 0.10 -3.74 -9.66
N ALA A 135 -0.97 -4.15 -10.33
CA ALA A 135 -1.17 -5.53 -10.78
C ALA A 135 -0.03 -6.01 -11.71
N LEU A 136 0.52 -5.10 -12.54
CA LEU A 136 1.66 -5.39 -13.42
C LEU A 136 2.93 -5.73 -12.65
N ALA A 137 2.98 -5.44 -11.35
CA ALA A 137 4.09 -5.83 -10.50
C ALA A 137 4.20 -7.37 -10.33
N PHE A 138 3.11 -8.08 -10.60
CA PHE A 138 2.97 -9.53 -10.41
C PHE A 138 2.79 -10.29 -11.73
N ASP A 139 2.91 -9.67 -12.90
CA ASP A 139 2.79 -10.40 -14.16
C ASP A 139 4.05 -11.20 -14.52
N VAL A 140 3.85 -12.34 -15.17
CA VAL A 140 4.94 -13.20 -15.68
C VAL A 140 5.63 -12.51 -16.85
N VAL A 141 6.96 -12.36 -16.77
CA VAL A 141 7.77 -11.95 -17.92
C VAL A 141 7.97 -13.18 -18.81
N GLU A 142 7.15 -13.32 -19.87
CA GLU A 142 7.30 -14.40 -20.84
C GLU A 142 8.63 -14.24 -21.61
N LYS A 143 9.50 -15.26 -21.55
CA LYS A 143 10.86 -15.24 -22.13
C LYS A 143 10.91 -15.49 -23.64
N ASN A 144 9.78 -15.62 -24.35
CA ASN A 144 9.78 -15.96 -25.77
C ASN A 144 9.24 -14.81 -26.63
N GLN A 145 10.12 -13.85 -26.95
CA GLN A 145 10.01 -12.99 -28.14
C GLN A 145 11.34 -12.26 -28.44
N GLN A 146 12.48 -12.94 -28.23
CA GLN A 146 13.81 -12.33 -28.38
C GLN A 146 14.17 -11.91 -29.83
N GLN A 147 13.34 -12.20 -30.84
CA GLN A 147 13.68 -11.95 -32.24
C GLN A 147 12.96 -10.76 -32.90
N ASN A 148 11.85 -10.24 -32.34
CA ASN A 148 11.13 -9.10 -32.91
C ASN A 148 11.23 -7.79 -32.10
N ILE A 149 12.00 -7.78 -31.00
CA ILE A 149 12.15 -6.61 -30.12
C ILE A 149 13.23 -5.62 -30.62
N SER A 150 14.05 -5.98 -31.61
CA SER A 150 15.07 -5.07 -32.17
C SER A 150 14.47 -3.80 -32.79
N ILE A 151 13.21 -3.84 -33.24
CA ILE A 151 12.55 -2.70 -33.90
C ILE A 151 11.72 -1.84 -32.92
N MET A 152 11.27 -2.40 -31.78
CA MET A 152 10.47 -1.68 -30.77
C MET A 152 11.26 -1.14 -29.57
N LYS A 153 12.60 -1.23 -29.57
CA LYS A 153 13.48 -0.67 -28.51
C LYS A 153 13.54 0.87 -28.45
N ARG A 154 12.57 1.60 -29.03
CA ARG A 154 12.51 3.08 -28.99
C ARG A 154 11.50 3.70 -28.02
N LYS A 155 10.85 2.96 -27.13
CA LYS A 155 10.15 3.57 -25.99
C LYS A 155 10.50 2.84 -24.69
N ARG A 156 11.56 3.31 -24.03
CA ARG A 156 11.98 2.87 -22.69
C ARG A 156 10.86 3.20 -21.68
N ALA A 157 10.58 2.28 -20.77
CA ALA A 157 9.95 2.64 -19.50
C ALA A 157 10.83 3.71 -18.81
N PRO A 158 10.23 4.73 -18.19
CA PRO A 158 10.98 5.85 -17.64
C PRO A 158 11.94 5.39 -16.55
N SER A 159 13.19 5.85 -16.62
CA SER A 159 14.19 5.60 -15.58
C SER A 159 13.70 6.13 -14.23
N LEU A 160 14.23 5.62 -13.11
CA LEU A 160 13.93 6.16 -11.78
C LEU A 160 14.18 7.69 -11.71
N VAL A 161 15.18 8.17 -12.44
CA VAL A 161 15.47 9.60 -12.63
C VAL A 161 14.31 10.30 -13.33
N TYR A 162 13.75 9.72 -14.39
CA TYR A 162 12.57 10.26 -15.06
C TYR A 162 11.33 10.18 -14.17
N MET A 163 11.12 9.09 -13.43
CA MET A 163 9.97 8.98 -12.51
C MET A 163 10.04 10.03 -11.39
N ASN A 164 11.23 10.25 -10.83
CA ASN A 164 11.44 11.33 -9.85
C ASN A 164 11.25 12.71 -10.49
N ALA A 165 11.74 12.91 -11.73
CA ALA A 165 11.50 14.15 -12.47
C ALA A 165 10.01 14.37 -12.74
N MET A 166 9.25 13.34 -13.09
CA MET A 166 7.80 13.42 -13.29
C MET A 166 7.06 13.68 -11.98
N ALA A 167 7.42 13.00 -10.89
CA ALA A 167 6.84 13.26 -9.57
C ALA A 167 7.12 14.70 -9.11
N SER A 168 8.34 15.18 -9.34
CA SER A 168 8.72 16.57 -9.07
C SER A 168 7.96 17.56 -9.95
N GLN A 169 7.76 17.26 -11.24
CA GLN A 169 6.96 18.08 -12.16
C GLN A 169 5.48 18.11 -11.76
N ILE A 170 4.93 16.99 -11.29
CA ILE A 170 3.56 16.91 -10.79
C ILE A 170 3.41 17.76 -9.52
N ILE A 171 4.35 17.66 -8.58
CA ILE A 171 4.36 18.52 -7.39
C ILE A 171 4.43 19.99 -7.80
N GLU A 172 5.33 20.36 -8.72
CA GLU A 172 5.51 21.73 -9.17
C GLU A 172 4.24 22.28 -9.85
N THR A 173 3.56 21.45 -10.65
CA THR A 173 2.28 21.82 -11.27
C THR A 173 1.22 22.15 -10.23
N ASN A 174 1.20 21.44 -9.09
CA ASN A 174 0.26 21.72 -8.02
C ASN A 174 0.57 23.03 -7.26
N ARG A 175 1.79 23.58 -7.37
CA ARG A 175 2.16 24.88 -6.76
C ARG A 175 1.73 26.07 -7.60
N VAL A 176 1.42 25.87 -8.87
CA VAL A 176 1.02 26.97 -9.78
C VAL A 176 -0.24 27.66 -9.26
N GLY A 177 -0.12 28.95 -8.94
CA GLY A 177 -1.21 29.76 -8.38
C GLY A 177 -1.42 29.62 -6.87
N ALA A 178 -0.51 28.96 -6.16
CA ALA A 178 -0.54 28.88 -4.70
C ALA A 178 -0.24 30.22 -4.03
N GLU A 179 -0.85 30.45 -2.87
CA GLU A 179 -0.39 31.45 -1.91
C GLU A 179 0.87 30.91 -1.23
N VAL A 180 2.00 31.60 -1.41
CA VAL A 180 3.30 31.20 -0.82
C VAL A 180 3.74 32.26 0.18
N ILE A 181 4.06 31.80 1.39
CA ILE A 181 4.41 32.64 2.53
C ILE A 181 5.75 32.19 3.05
N ASN A 182 6.64 33.16 3.24
CA ASN A 182 8.00 32.91 3.69
C ASN A 182 8.21 33.42 5.11
N GLY A 183 9.12 32.76 5.83
CA GLY A 183 9.53 33.12 7.17
C GLY A 183 8.67 32.48 8.26
N ASP A 184 9.32 32.16 9.37
CA ASP A 184 8.80 31.28 10.42
C ASP A 184 7.46 31.77 11.01
N ALA A 185 7.42 33.02 11.50
CA ALA A 185 6.23 33.56 12.16
C ALA A 185 5.01 33.65 11.23
N ALA A 186 5.20 34.10 9.99
CA ALA A 186 4.12 34.24 9.02
C ALA A 186 3.61 32.88 8.53
N SER A 187 4.53 31.96 8.24
CA SER A 187 4.24 30.60 7.78
C SER A 187 3.52 29.79 8.88
N LYS A 188 3.99 29.90 10.13
CA LYS A 188 3.33 29.34 11.31
C LYS A 188 1.88 29.80 11.43
N LYS A 189 1.66 31.13 11.38
CA LYS A 189 0.32 31.70 11.49
C LYS A 189 -0.62 31.13 10.42
N LYS A 190 -0.16 31.04 9.18
CA LYS A 190 -0.97 30.56 8.05
C LYS A 190 -1.21 29.07 8.05
N SER A 191 -0.25 28.28 8.52
CA SER A 191 -0.48 26.86 8.79
C SER A 191 -1.58 26.65 9.84
N ILE A 192 -1.61 27.47 10.90
CA ILE A 192 -2.64 27.39 11.95
C ILE A 192 -4.01 27.79 11.39
N GLU A 193 -4.07 28.89 10.62
CA GLU A 193 -5.30 29.35 9.96
C GLU A 193 -5.89 28.27 9.05
N LEU A 194 -5.06 27.61 8.23
CA LEU A 194 -5.50 26.52 7.35
C LEU A 194 -6.02 25.33 8.16
N LEU A 195 -5.29 24.87 9.19
CA LEU A 195 -5.73 23.75 10.01
C LEU A 195 -7.07 24.05 10.69
N GLN A 196 -7.26 25.29 11.16
CA GLN A 196 -8.52 25.75 11.72
C GLN A 196 -9.65 25.78 10.67
N GLU A 197 -9.40 26.29 9.45
CA GLU A 197 -10.35 26.28 8.33
C GLU A 197 -10.82 24.85 7.99
N LEU A 198 -9.91 23.88 8.11
CA LEU A 198 -10.15 22.47 7.85
C LEU A 198 -10.74 21.71 9.04
N ASN A 199 -11.01 22.35 10.19
CA ASN A 199 -11.41 21.66 11.43
C ASN A 199 -10.42 20.55 11.87
N LEU A 200 -9.13 20.80 11.72
CA LEU A 200 -8.04 19.94 12.17
C LEU A 200 -7.31 20.56 13.37
N PRO A 201 -6.72 19.74 14.27
CA PRO A 201 -5.97 20.26 15.42
C PRO A 201 -4.81 21.15 15.01
N LYS A 202 -4.64 22.30 15.69
CA LYS A 202 -3.70 23.35 15.26
C LYS A 202 -2.23 23.00 15.49
N GLY A 203 -1.97 21.97 16.30
CA GLY A 203 -0.63 21.46 16.61
C GLY A 203 -0.26 20.20 15.83
N LEU A 204 -0.93 19.89 14.71
CA LEU A 204 -0.61 18.69 13.92
C LEU A 204 0.81 18.68 13.33
N PHE A 205 1.38 19.85 13.08
CA PHE A 205 2.73 19.99 12.54
C PHE A 205 3.67 20.64 13.57
N PRO A 206 4.97 20.35 13.51
CA PRO A 206 5.97 21.10 14.27
C PRO A 206 6.11 22.52 13.70
N LEU A 207 5.48 23.49 14.35
CA LEU A 207 5.37 24.88 13.89
C LEU A 207 6.54 25.79 14.33
N ASP A 208 7.75 25.29 14.17
CA ASP A 208 9.03 25.96 14.43
C ASP A 208 9.97 25.78 13.24
N ASP A 209 10.94 26.67 13.06
CA ASP A 209 11.92 26.64 11.97
C ASP A 209 11.29 26.43 10.57
N ILE A 210 10.12 27.03 10.31
CA ILE A 210 9.46 26.99 9.00
C ILE A 210 10.08 28.06 8.10
N GLU A 211 10.54 27.65 6.92
CA GLU A 211 11.07 28.55 5.90
C GLU A 211 9.96 29.03 4.96
N GLU A 212 9.07 28.12 4.56
CA GLU A 212 8.01 28.40 3.60
C GLU A 212 6.75 27.60 3.94
N PHE A 213 5.59 28.23 3.79
CA PHE A 213 4.29 27.59 3.74
C PHE A 213 3.63 27.93 2.42
N GLY A 214 3.12 26.92 1.71
CA GLY A 214 2.38 27.13 0.49
C GLY A 214 1.03 26.44 0.51
N TYR A 215 0.03 27.11 -0.05
CA TYR A 215 -1.31 26.54 -0.21
C TYR A 215 -1.96 26.96 -1.52
N ASN A 216 -2.29 25.98 -2.35
CA ASN A 216 -3.08 26.15 -3.55
C ASN A 216 -4.55 25.83 -3.26
N ARG A 217 -5.35 26.88 -3.08
CA ARG A 217 -6.80 26.75 -2.84
C ARG A 217 -7.56 26.12 -3.99
N ALA A 218 -7.08 26.24 -5.23
CA ALA A 218 -7.80 25.75 -6.41
C ALA A 218 -7.81 24.22 -6.51
N ASN A 219 -6.75 23.56 -6.05
CA ASN A 219 -6.61 22.09 -6.09
C ASN A 219 -6.43 21.44 -4.71
N GLY A 220 -6.40 22.23 -3.64
CA GLY A 220 -6.23 21.75 -2.27
C GLY A 220 -4.81 21.28 -1.93
N PHE A 221 -3.79 21.62 -2.71
CA PHE A 221 -2.41 21.18 -2.44
C PHE A 221 -1.73 22.14 -1.46
N MET A 222 -1.09 21.60 -0.42
CA MET A 222 -0.29 22.37 0.53
C MET A 222 1.12 21.80 0.71
N TRP A 223 2.04 22.64 1.15
CA TRP A 223 3.34 22.20 1.65
C TRP A 223 3.86 23.07 2.79
N ILE A 224 4.73 22.47 3.59
CA ILE A 224 5.50 23.12 4.65
C ILE A 224 6.97 22.76 4.40
N LEU A 225 7.81 23.78 4.26
CA LEU A 225 9.26 23.65 4.15
C LEU A 225 9.88 24.04 5.49
N HIS A 226 10.53 23.09 6.14
CA HIS A 226 11.34 23.31 7.33
C HIS A 226 12.81 23.47 6.95
N ARG A 227 13.56 24.23 7.75
CA ARG A 227 15.02 24.39 7.56
C ARG A 227 15.79 23.06 7.56
N LYS A 228 15.29 22.07 8.31
CA LYS A 228 15.87 20.74 8.41
C LYS A 228 14.82 19.71 8.80
N LYS A 229 15.07 18.45 8.47
CA LYS A 229 14.32 17.32 9.03
C LYS A 229 14.34 17.39 10.57
N LYS A 230 13.23 16.99 11.19
CA LYS A 230 13.08 17.01 12.64
C LYS A 230 12.23 15.85 13.13
N GLU A 231 12.39 15.50 14.39
CA GLU A 231 11.50 14.57 15.09
C GLU A 231 10.73 15.36 16.14
N HIS A 232 9.43 15.08 16.26
CA HIS A 232 8.54 15.68 17.23
C HIS A 232 7.85 14.58 18.03
N THR A 233 7.79 14.75 19.36
CA THR A 233 7.11 13.81 20.24
C THR A 233 5.82 14.45 20.76
N PHE A 234 4.68 13.88 20.36
CA PHE A 234 3.38 14.23 20.90
C PHE A 234 3.25 13.66 22.31
N LYS A 235 3.56 14.46 23.32
CA LYS A 235 3.68 14.01 24.73
C LYS A 235 2.44 13.29 25.25
N LYS A 236 1.25 13.78 24.89
CA LYS A 236 -0.04 13.24 25.36
C LYS A 236 -0.27 11.78 24.91
N ILE A 237 0.24 11.41 23.75
CA ILE A 237 0.14 10.04 23.20
C ILE A 237 1.48 9.28 23.20
N LYS A 238 2.55 9.94 23.67
CA LYS A 238 3.93 9.41 23.71
C LYS A 238 4.44 8.90 22.36
N GLN A 239 3.91 9.42 21.25
CA GLN A 239 4.32 9.04 19.90
C GLN A 239 5.36 10.00 19.33
N THR A 240 6.39 9.44 18.71
CA THR A 240 7.44 10.21 18.02
C THR A 240 7.23 10.11 16.51
N VAL A 241 7.17 11.28 15.87
CA VAL A 241 6.91 11.45 14.45
C VAL A 241 8.10 12.19 13.82
N SER A 242 8.61 11.66 12.72
CA SER A 242 9.66 12.26 11.91
C SER A 242 9.04 13.06 10.77
N TYR A 243 9.51 14.29 10.61
CA TYR A 243 9.15 15.21 9.54
C TYR A 243 10.39 15.45 8.68
N ALA A 244 10.23 15.28 7.37
CA ALA A 244 11.22 15.63 6.38
C ALA A 244 11.37 17.16 6.28
N THR A 245 12.39 17.61 5.55
CA THR A 245 12.56 19.04 5.22
C THR A 245 11.31 19.59 4.52
N GLU A 246 10.68 18.80 3.66
CA GLU A 246 9.44 19.20 3.00
C GLU A 246 8.32 18.20 3.31
N VAL A 247 7.19 18.73 3.78
CA VAL A 247 5.95 18.00 4.01
C VAL A 247 4.93 18.49 3.00
N THR A 248 4.26 17.59 2.29
CA THR A 248 3.19 17.95 1.33
C THR A 248 1.93 17.14 1.60
N ALA A 249 0.78 17.70 1.26
CA ALA A 249 -0.51 17.01 1.37
C ALA A 249 -1.55 17.63 0.44
N PHE A 250 -2.58 16.85 0.10
CA PHE A 250 -3.85 17.37 -0.40
C PHE A 250 -4.83 17.52 0.76
N VAL A 251 -5.53 18.64 0.83
CA VAL A 251 -6.40 18.99 1.94
C VAL A 251 -7.87 18.96 1.53
N GLU A 252 -8.70 18.47 2.43
CA GLU A 252 -10.15 18.48 2.37
C GLU A 252 -10.66 18.84 3.78
N LYS A 253 -11.92 19.26 3.91
CA LYS A 253 -12.50 19.55 5.23
C LYS A 253 -12.36 18.31 6.14
N GLY A 254 -11.71 18.50 7.28
CA GLY A 254 -11.42 17.48 8.28
C GLY A 254 -10.34 16.49 7.88
N LYS A 255 -9.58 16.70 6.80
CA LYS A 255 -8.78 15.63 6.20
C LYS A 255 -7.55 16.08 5.41
N LEU A 256 -6.46 15.33 5.56
CA LEU A 256 -5.24 15.42 4.79
C LEU A 256 -5.00 14.08 4.08
N LYS A 257 -4.70 14.10 2.78
CA LYS A 257 -4.47 12.91 1.95
C LYS A 257 -3.16 13.01 1.19
N LYS A 258 -2.64 11.83 0.79
CA LYS A 258 -1.39 11.67 0.04
C LYS A 258 -0.23 12.42 0.71
N ILE A 259 -0.19 12.34 2.04
CA ILE A 259 0.82 13.03 2.84
C ILE A 259 2.20 12.47 2.46
N THR A 260 3.16 13.37 2.24
CA THR A 260 4.56 13.02 2.05
C THR A 260 5.41 13.70 3.11
N GLY A 261 6.56 13.09 3.46
CA GLY A 261 7.49 13.69 4.40
C GLY A 261 7.15 13.49 5.88
N VAL A 262 6.07 12.76 6.22
CA VAL A 262 5.70 12.44 7.60
C VAL A 262 5.85 10.94 7.85
N LYS A 263 6.55 10.56 8.92
CA LYS A 263 6.69 9.17 9.35
C LYS A 263 6.42 9.00 10.83
N THR A 264 5.63 8.01 11.21
CA THR A 264 5.42 7.61 12.60
C THR A 264 6.30 6.42 12.95
N LYS A 265 6.67 6.28 14.23
CA LYS A 265 7.43 5.14 14.73
C LYS A 265 6.47 4.12 15.35
N GLU A 266 6.25 3.02 14.65
CA GLU A 266 5.39 1.92 15.10
C GLU A 266 6.17 0.60 15.05
N LEU A 267 6.05 -0.24 16.09
CA LEU A 267 6.72 -1.54 16.19
C LEU A 267 8.23 -1.47 15.84
N MET A 268 8.90 -0.41 16.32
CA MET A 268 10.31 -0.09 16.06
C MET A 268 10.67 0.30 14.61
N LEU A 269 9.69 0.52 13.73
CA LEU A 269 9.88 0.90 12.33
C LEU A 269 9.27 2.26 12.01
N TRP A 270 9.89 2.96 11.05
CA TRP A 270 9.38 4.24 10.55
C TRP A 270 8.43 4.02 9.39
N LEU A 271 7.14 4.24 9.62
CA LEU A 271 6.09 4.07 8.62
C LEU A 271 5.60 5.42 8.11
N SER A 272 5.44 5.54 6.79
CA SER A 272 4.98 6.80 6.19
C SER A 272 3.51 7.00 6.48
N VAL A 273 3.16 8.15 7.06
CA VAL A 273 1.76 8.57 7.23
C VAL A 273 1.29 9.11 5.90
N VAL A 274 0.18 8.59 5.38
CA VAL A 274 -0.34 8.93 4.04
C VAL A 274 -1.70 9.63 4.10
N GLU A 275 -2.43 9.48 5.20
CA GLU A 275 -3.75 10.08 5.39
C GLU A 275 -3.98 10.38 6.88
N VAL A 276 -4.60 11.53 7.14
CA VAL A 276 -5.03 11.95 8.48
C VAL A 276 -6.43 12.52 8.37
N TYR A 277 -7.35 12.16 9.24
CA TYR A 277 -8.70 12.71 9.21
C TYR A 277 -9.38 12.74 10.57
N VAL A 278 -10.32 13.67 10.72
CA VAL A 278 -11.28 13.75 11.81
C VAL A 278 -12.63 13.39 11.21
N GLU A 279 -13.25 12.33 11.70
CA GLU A 279 -14.57 11.90 11.21
C GLU A 279 -15.65 12.73 11.89
N GLU A 280 -16.57 13.33 11.12
CA GLU A 280 -17.63 14.23 11.64
C GLU A 280 -18.53 13.54 12.69
N SER A 281 -18.71 12.22 12.60
CA SER A 281 -19.47 11.43 13.57
C SER A 281 -18.66 10.94 14.77
N SER A 282 -17.33 11.14 14.77
CA SER A 282 -16.48 10.72 15.86
C SER A 282 -16.50 11.73 17.01
N ALA A 283 -16.44 11.24 18.25
CA ALA A 283 -16.45 12.04 19.47
C ALA A 283 -15.14 12.85 19.68
N GLY A 284 -14.70 13.62 18.68
CA GLY A 284 -13.48 14.42 18.73
C GLY A 284 -12.20 13.60 18.56
N LYS A 285 -12.23 12.53 17.75
CA LYS A 285 -11.05 11.71 17.46
C LYS A 285 -10.43 12.07 16.13
N ILE A 286 -9.12 11.89 16.05
CA ILE A 286 -8.33 12.01 14.83
C ILE A 286 -7.67 10.68 14.53
N THR A 287 -7.76 10.25 13.28
CA THR A 287 -7.21 8.98 12.78
C THR A 287 -6.05 9.24 11.83
N PHE A 288 -4.95 8.53 12.06
CA PHE A 288 -3.77 8.51 11.20
C PHE A 288 -3.70 7.18 10.48
N LYS A 289 -3.41 7.19 9.19
CA LYS A 289 -3.20 5.99 8.38
C LYS A 289 -1.82 5.99 7.76
N THR A 290 -1.19 4.82 7.80
CA THR A 290 0.11 4.61 7.17
C THR A 290 -0.06 4.04 5.76
N GLY A 291 1.02 4.13 4.97
CA GLY A 291 1.08 3.52 3.64
C GLY A 291 0.95 1.99 3.64
N THR A 292 0.98 1.34 4.81
CA THR A 292 0.81 -0.12 4.96
C THR A 292 -0.63 -0.51 5.36
N GLY A 293 -1.55 0.45 5.34
CA GLY A 293 -2.94 0.24 5.78
C GLY A 293 -3.14 0.17 7.30
N LEU A 294 -2.08 0.33 8.10
CA LEU A 294 -2.23 0.50 9.56
C LEU A 294 -2.92 1.82 9.88
N SER A 295 -3.74 1.82 10.93
CA SER A 295 -4.42 3.03 11.39
C SER A 295 -4.52 3.10 12.90
N ASP A 296 -4.20 4.26 13.45
CA ASP A 296 -4.36 4.56 14.87
C ASP A 296 -5.25 5.79 15.04
N SER A 297 -6.08 5.79 16.09
CA SER A 297 -6.97 6.90 16.43
C SER A 297 -6.74 7.39 17.85
N PHE A 298 -6.70 8.70 17.99
CA PHE A 298 -6.38 9.39 19.24
C PHE A 298 -7.37 10.53 19.47
N ASP A 299 -7.45 11.05 20.69
CA ASP A 299 -8.23 12.26 20.95
C ASP A 299 -7.57 13.46 20.24
N ALA A 300 -8.37 14.24 19.52
CA ALA A 300 -7.90 15.39 18.74
C ALA A 300 -7.18 16.44 19.61
N SER A 301 -7.61 16.57 20.87
CA SER A 301 -6.97 17.43 21.89
C SER A 301 -5.52 17.07 22.19
N ALA A 302 -5.06 15.87 21.81
CA ALA A 302 -3.67 15.46 21.91
C ALA A 302 -2.73 16.20 20.94
N PHE A 303 -3.30 16.80 19.89
CA PHE A 303 -2.59 17.48 18.80
C PHE A 303 -2.94 18.97 18.73
N GLU A 304 -3.56 19.52 19.76
CA GLU A 304 -3.70 20.97 19.89
C GLU A 304 -2.39 21.59 20.37
N LEU A 305 -2.21 22.88 20.08
CA LEU A 305 -1.08 23.64 20.61
C LEU A 305 -1.19 23.69 22.14
N ASP A 306 -0.07 23.43 22.83
CA ASP A 306 0.02 23.68 24.26
C ASP A 306 -0.16 25.19 24.49
N MET A 307 -1.28 25.58 25.11
CA MET A 307 -1.56 26.96 25.54
C MET A 307 -0.88 27.26 26.86
#